data_AF-A0A5J4RP86-F1
#
_entry.id   AF-A0A5J4RP86-F1
#
_cell.length_a   1.000
_cell.length_b   1.000
_cell.length_c   1.000
_cell.angle_alpha   90.00
_cell.angle_beta   90.00
_cell.angle_gamma   90.00
#
_symmetry.space_group_name_H-M   'P 1'
#
loop_
_entity.id
_entity.type
_entity.pdbx_description
1 polymer ?
#
loop_
_entity_poly.entity_id
_entity_poly.type
_entity_poly.pdbx_seq_one_letter_code
_entity_poly.pdbx_strand_id
1 'polypeptide(L)'
;MLFWKLGANFNFIIMKKIIFRIALCVGLIFCFTQNSFAQEQTSDELKAEREALKSELKAEQTQERQKKLDELKDPGTVGTESVDKLAESSVLLLAGTKGFNETIPELYKRTIGETIDGVTDVTVQKPTLDELTNLAASIALQVTAVSETSDAVSKAAADVKALSPLKAPKALKSLNFSKDVLSLTLPELQLSAKVVNHLINTLKSADNN
;
A
#
# COMPACT_ATOMS: atom_id res chain seq x y z
N MET A 1 8.59 -44.21 10.73
CA MET A 1 9.42 -43.01 11.01
C MET A 1 9.16 -41.83 10.04
N LEU A 2 8.02 -41.79 9.31
CA LEU A 2 7.70 -40.75 8.32
C LEU A 2 6.71 -39.67 8.82
N PHE A 3 5.93 -39.96 9.87
CA PHE A 3 4.90 -39.03 10.38
C PHE A 3 5.46 -37.84 11.18
N TRP A 4 6.65 -37.94 11.76
CA TRP A 4 7.26 -36.85 12.53
C TRP A 4 7.90 -35.75 11.65
N LYS A 5 8.31 -36.10 10.42
CA LYS A 5 9.01 -35.18 9.51
C LYS A 5 8.08 -34.23 8.75
N LEU A 6 6.79 -34.57 8.63
CA LEU A 6 5.76 -33.70 8.02
C LEU A 6 5.24 -32.62 8.98
N GLY A 7 5.02 -32.96 10.27
CA GLY A 7 4.56 -31.99 11.26
C GLY A 7 5.55 -30.86 11.54
N ALA A 8 6.86 -31.17 11.54
CA ALA A 8 7.91 -30.18 11.71
C ALA A 8 8.05 -29.23 10.50
N ASN A 9 7.88 -29.73 9.27
CA ASN A 9 7.92 -28.90 8.06
C ASN A 9 6.70 -27.98 7.95
N PHE A 10 5.51 -28.43 8.35
CA PHE A 10 4.31 -27.62 8.33
C PHE A 10 4.38 -26.44 9.32
N ASN A 11 4.82 -26.71 10.56
CA ASN A 11 5.06 -25.66 11.55
C ASN A 11 6.18 -24.70 11.13
N PHE A 12 7.25 -25.19 10.50
CA PHE A 12 8.35 -24.35 10.02
C PHE A 12 7.92 -23.40 8.88
N ILE A 13 7.03 -23.86 7.98
CA ILE A 13 6.48 -23.02 6.89
C ILE A 13 5.53 -21.95 7.45
N ILE A 14 4.67 -22.30 8.40
CA ILE A 14 3.76 -21.35 9.07
C ILE A 14 4.57 -20.31 9.86
N MET A 15 5.59 -20.76 10.59
CA MET A 15 6.44 -19.87 11.39
C MET A 15 7.29 -18.95 10.49
N LYS A 16 7.77 -19.41 9.33
CA LYS A 16 8.40 -18.53 8.32
C LYS A 16 7.45 -17.48 7.76
N LYS A 17 6.18 -17.83 7.48
CA LYS A 17 5.16 -16.87 7.02
C LYS A 17 4.83 -15.83 8.10
N ILE A 18 4.72 -16.25 9.35
CA ILE A 18 4.49 -15.34 10.49
C ILE A 18 5.70 -14.44 10.73
N ILE A 19 6.92 -14.98 10.67
CA ILE A 19 8.16 -14.19 10.79
C ILE A 19 8.30 -13.23 9.61
N PHE A 20 7.90 -13.60 8.39
CA PHE A 20 7.91 -12.70 7.24
C PHE A 20 6.85 -11.60 7.36
N ARG A 21 5.64 -11.92 7.82
CA ARG A 21 4.59 -10.92 8.12
C ARG A 21 5.01 -9.96 9.23
N ILE A 22 5.61 -10.47 10.30
CA ILE A 22 6.19 -9.64 11.37
C ILE A 22 7.38 -8.85 10.84
N ALA A 23 8.26 -9.40 10.00
CA ALA A 23 9.39 -8.66 9.43
C ALA A 23 8.97 -7.62 8.38
N LEU A 24 7.79 -7.75 7.77
CA LEU A 24 7.24 -6.78 6.81
C LEU A 24 6.49 -5.67 7.56
N CYS A 25 5.72 -6.00 8.59
CA CYS A 25 5.14 -5.03 9.53
C CYS A 25 6.22 -4.31 10.35
N VAL A 26 7.18 -5.05 10.90
CA VAL A 26 8.32 -4.51 11.64
C VAL A 26 9.30 -3.83 10.70
N GLY A 27 9.53 -4.29 9.46
CA GLY A 27 10.39 -3.60 8.50
C GLY A 27 9.83 -2.24 8.08
N LEU A 28 8.51 -2.14 7.91
CA LEU A 28 7.83 -0.86 7.79
C LEU A 28 8.00 -0.02 9.07
N ILE A 29 7.74 -0.59 10.26
CA ILE A 29 7.94 0.08 11.56
C ILE A 29 9.43 0.46 11.81
N PHE A 30 10.39 -0.29 11.29
CA PHE A 30 11.83 -0.11 11.51
C PHE A 30 12.41 0.90 10.52
N CYS A 31 11.81 1.05 9.33
CA CYS A 31 12.01 2.21 8.48
C CYS A 31 11.42 3.49 9.09
N PHE A 32 10.50 3.40 10.06
CA PHE A 32 10.06 4.55 10.85
C PHE A 32 10.95 4.85 12.07
N THR A 33 11.82 3.93 12.54
CA THR A 33 12.62 4.10 13.78
C THR A 33 14.14 4.13 13.62
N GLN A 34 14.68 4.23 12.40
CA GLN A 34 16.14 4.44 12.22
C GLN A 34 16.61 5.85 12.63
N ASN A 35 15.71 6.77 12.99
CA ASN A 35 16.05 8.01 13.68
C ASN A 35 15.88 7.83 15.19
N SER A 36 16.76 7.04 15.80
CA SER A 36 16.94 7.05 17.25
C SER A 36 17.60 8.36 17.67
N PHE A 37 16.85 9.46 17.61
CA PHE A 37 16.83 10.53 18.59
C PHE A 37 15.41 11.09 18.57
N ALA A 38 14.81 11.27 19.74
CA ALA A 38 13.60 12.06 19.92
C ALA A 38 13.90 13.56 19.68
N GLN A 39 14.49 13.87 18.53
CA GLN A 39 14.72 15.20 18.03
C GLN A 39 13.65 15.45 16.97
N GLU A 40 12.86 16.48 17.20
CA GLU A 40 11.95 17.03 16.21
C GLU A 40 12.74 17.33 14.92
N GLN A 41 12.25 16.85 13.77
CA GLN A 41 12.90 17.14 12.48
C GLN A 41 13.02 18.65 12.34
N THR A 42 14.22 19.12 12.00
CA THR A 42 14.44 20.54 11.79
C THR A 42 13.61 21.02 10.59
N SER A 43 13.26 22.31 10.58
CA SER A 43 12.55 22.92 9.43
C SER A 43 13.27 22.65 8.10
N ASP A 44 14.61 22.62 8.10
CA ASP A 44 15.40 22.41 6.88
C ASP A 44 15.39 20.95 6.43
N GLU A 45 15.38 19.99 7.35
CA GLU A 45 15.17 18.57 7.04
C GLU A 45 13.77 18.33 6.46
N LEU A 46 12.73 18.95 7.03
CA LEU A 46 11.36 18.85 6.51
C LEU A 46 11.25 19.45 5.10
N LYS A 47 11.91 20.57 4.83
CA LYS A 47 11.94 21.13 3.47
C LYS A 47 12.66 20.20 2.50
N ALA A 48 13.80 19.62 2.89
CA ALA A 48 14.53 18.68 2.04
C ALA A 48 13.72 17.41 1.74
N GLU A 49 13.07 16.84 2.76
CA GLU A 49 12.19 15.69 2.60
C GLU A 49 11.00 16.00 1.68
N ARG A 50 10.41 17.19 1.81
CA ARG A 50 9.33 17.65 0.94
C ARG A 50 9.73 17.69 -0.53
N GLU A 51 10.89 18.27 -0.83
CA GLU A 51 11.37 18.34 -2.22
C GLU A 51 11.67 16.95 -2.79
N ALA A 52 12.23 16.05 -1.98
CA ALA A 52 12.44 14.65 -2.37
C ALA A 52 11.10 13.95 -2.66
N LEU A 53 10.09 14.11 -1.80
CA LEU A 53 8.76 13.53 -1.99
C LEU A 53 8.03 14.11 -3.20
N LYS A 54 8.14 15.42 -3.43
CA LYS A 54 7.61 16.11 -4.61
C LYS A 54 8.24 15.55 -5.89
N SER A 55 9.54 15.26 -5.87
CA SER A 55 10.22 14.58 -6.97
C SER A 55 9.73 13.15 -7.17
N GLU A 56 9.58 12.36 -6.09
CA GLU A 56 9.09 10.97 -6.15
C GLU A 56 7.63 10.87 -6.64
N LEU A 57 6.78 11.82 -6.25
CA LEU A 57 5.38 11.94 -6.72
C LEU A 57 5.28 12.32 -8.19
N LYS A 58 6.22 13.12 -8.70
CA LYS A 58 6.30 13.52 -10.12
C LYS A 58 7.07 12.55 -10.99
N ALA A 59 7.78 11.59 -10.40
CA ALA A 59 8.55 10.63 -11.16
C ALA A 59 7.65 9.86 -12.13
N GLU A 60 8.10 9.69 -13.36
CA GLU A 60 7.37 8.98 -14.42
C GLU A 60 6.91 7.59 -13.95
N GLN A 61 7.76 6.87 -13.20
CA GLN A 61 7.42 5.58 -12.62
C GLN A 61 6.20 5.63 -11.69
N THR A 62 6.03 6.70 -10.91
CA THR A 62 4.87 6.89 -10.02
C THR A 62 3.62 7.18 -10.85
N GLN A 63 3.71 8.11 -11.80
CA GLN A 63 2.59 8.46 -12.67
C GLN A 63 2.12 7.28 -13.52
N GLU A 64 3.06 6.49 -14.07
CA GLU A 64 2.75 5.25 -14.77
C GLU A 64 2.08 4.23 -13.88
N ARG A 65 2.53 4.09 -12.62
CA ARG A 65 1.95 3.15 -11.66
C ARG A 65 0.51 3.53 -11.33
N GLN A 66 0.26 4.82 -11.08
CA GLN A 66 -1.09 5.36 -10.85
C GLN A 66 -1.99 5.14 -12.07
N LYS A 67 -1.50 5.44 -13.28
CA LYS A 67 -2.23 5.18 -14.52
C LYS A 67 -2.55 3.69 -14.71
N LYS A 68 -1.59 2.80 -14.46
CA LYS A 68 -1.81 1.34 -14.54
C LYS A 68 -2.87 0.88 -13.54
N LEU A 69 -2.85 1.41 -12.31
CA LEU A 69 -3.92 1.16 -11.34
C LEU A 69 -5.27 1.64 -11.89
N ASP A 70 -5.34 2.82 -12.50
CA ASP A 70 -6.57 3.36 -13.09
C ASP A 70 -7.15 2.53 -14.22
N GLU A 71 -6.28 1.96 -15.05
CA GLU A 71 -6.66 1.12 -16.20
C GLU A 71 -7.10 -0.30 -15.81
N LEU A 72 -6.73 -0.79 -14.61
CA LEU A 72 -7.15 -2.10 -14.13
C LEU A 72 -8.67 -2.15 -13.91
N LYS A 73 -9.31 -3.16 -14.49
CA LYS A 73 -10.75 -3.39 -14.43
C LYS A 73 -11.07 -4.69 -13.73
N ASP A 74 -12.10 -4.65 -12.89
CA ASP A 74 -12.66 -5.83 -12.25
C ASP A 74 -12.92 -6.94 -13.28
N PRO A 75 -12.30 -8.13 -13.14
CA PRO A 75 -12.49 -9.24 -14.06
C PRO A 75 -13.87 -9.90 -13.92
N GLY A 76 -14.62 -9.59 -12.86
CA GLY A 76 -15.86 -10.25 -12.48
C GLY A 76 -15.62 -11.67 -11.96
N THR A 77 -16.71 -12.34 -11.56
CA THR A 77 -16.67 -13.71 -11.05
C THR A 77 -16.48 -14.73 -12.18
N VAL A 78 -15.64 -15.74 -11.94
CA VAL A 78 -15.32 -16.83 -12.87
C VAL A 78 -15.87 -18.19 -12.40
N GLY A 79 -16.49 -18.25 -11.21
CA GLY A 79 -17.12 -19.46 -10.67
C GLY A 79 -16.11 -20.44 -10.08
N THR A 80 -14.96 -19.93 -9.62
CA THR A 80 -13.92 -20.68 -8.90
C THR A 80 -13.65 -19.92 -7.61
N GLU A 81 -14.15 -20.43 -6.48
CA GLU A 81 -14.25 -19.69 -5.22
C GLU A 81 -12.93 -19.02 -4.78
N SER A 82 -11.80 -19.72 -4.89
CA SER A 82 -10.50 -19.15 -4.51
C SER A 82 -10.03 -18.02 -5.41
N VAL A 83 -10.37 -18.08 -6.70
CA VAL A 83 -10.06 -17.03 -7.69
C VAL A 83 -11.02 -15.87 -7.53
N ASP A 84 -12.30 -16.14 -7.29
CA ASP A 84 -13.33 -15.13 -7.09
C ASP A 84 -13.06 -14.31 -5.82
N LYS A 85 -12.75 -14.98 -4.70
CA LYS A 85 -12.37 -14.30 -3.45
C LYS A 85 -11.09 -13.49 -3.59
N LEU A 86 -10.08 -14.03 -4.29
CA LEU A 86 -8.84 -13.29 -4.54
C LEU A 86 -9.12 -12.02 -5.34
N ALA A 87 -9.92 -12.11 -6.41
CA ALA A 87 -10.28 -10.98 -7.24
C ALA A 87 -11.09 -9.93 -6.47
N GLU A 88 -12.04 -10.36 -5.64
CA GLU A 88 -12.81 -9.47 -4.76
C GLU A 88 -11.91 -8.69 -3.80
N SER A 89 -11.00 -9.38 -3.10
CA SER A 89 -9.99 -8.72 -2.24
C SER A 89 -9.11 -7.76 -3.03
N SER A 90 -8.69 -8.12 -4.24
CA SER A 90 -7.91 -7.25 -5.11
C SER A 90 -8.70 -6.03 -5.60
N VAL A 91 -10.00 -6.15 -5.87
CA VAL A 91 -10.86 -5.00 -6.21
C VAL A 91 -10.94 -4.02 -5.04
N LEU A 92 -11.12 -4.50 -3.81
CA LEU A 92 -11.12 -3.66 -2.61
C LEU A 92 -9.77 -2.97 -2.39
N LEU A 93 -8.66 -3.70 -2.57
CA LEU A 93 -7.32 -3.13 -2.50
C LEU A 93 -7.11 -2.03 -3.55
N LEU A 94 -7.53 -2.28 -4.78
CA LEU A 94 -7.43 -1.31 -5.87
C LEU A 94 -8.24 -0.05 -5.56
N ALA A 95 -9.48 -0.21 -5.09
CA ALA A 95 -10.36 0.91 -4.76
C ALA A 95 -9.79 1.79 -3.64
N GLY A 96 -9.34 1.20 -2.52
CA GLY A 96 -8.78 2.01 -1.44
C GLY A 96 -7.46 2.70 -1.82
N THR A 97 -6.62 2.04 -2.62
CA THR A 97 -5.38 2.66 -3.13
C THR A 97 -5.67 3.86 -4.02
N LYS A 98 -6.65 3.76 -4.93
CA LYS A 98 -7.12 4.90 -5.74
C LYS A 98 -7.67 6.02 -4.87
N GLY A 99 -8.45 5.69 -3.84
CA GLY A 99 -8.95 6.67 -2.89
C GLY A 99 -7.84 7.46 -2.18
N PHE A 100 -6.72 6.81 -1.84
CA PHE A 100 -5.56 7.53 -1.30
C PHE A 100 -4.88 8.43 -2.33
N ASN A 101 -4.79 7.99 -3.59
CA ASN A 101 -4.23 8.81 -4.67
C ASN A 101 -5.04 10.08 -4.93
N GLU A 102 -6.34 10.05 -4.66
CA GLU A 102 -7.22 11.23 -4.73
C GLU A 102 -7.09 12.11 -3.47
N THR A 103 -7.06 11.51 -2.29
CA THR A 103 -7.11 12.23 -1.01
C THR A 103 -5.78 12.90 -0.63
N ILE A 104 -4.66 12.24 -0.88
CA ILE A 104 -3.33 12.70 -0.44
C ILE A 104 -2.91 14.03 -1.08
N PRO A 105 -3.10 14.25 -2.40
CA PRO A 105 -2.79 15.54 -3.01
C PRO A 105 -3.55 16.72 -2.38
N GLU A 106 -4.80 16.50 -1.99
CA GLU A 106 -5.61 17.52 -1.31
C GLU A 106 -5.06 17.84 0.08
N LEU A 107 -4.78 16.82 0.88
CA LEU A 107 -4.19 16.99 2.22
C LEU A 107 -2.79 17.59 2.17
N TYR A 108 -2.00 17.24 1.17
CA TYR A 108 -0.71 17.86 0.90
C TYR A 108 -0.88 19.36 0.67
N LYS A 109 -1.78 19.75 -0.25
CA LYS A 109 -2.07 21.16 -0.53
C LYS A 109 -2.52 21.89 0.72
N ARG A 110 -3.43 21.31 1.51
CA ARG A 110 -3.96 21.91 2.74
C ARG A 110 -2.90 22.05 3.86
N THR A 111 -1.93 21.15 3.91
CA THR A 111 -0.85 21.18 4.92
C THR A 111 0.24 22.18 4.55
N ILE A 112 0.69 22.14 3.29
CA ILE A 112 1.84 22.89 2.80
C ILE A 112 1.45 24.29 2.31
N GLY A 113 0.19 24.48 1.89
CA GLY A 113 -0.25 25.69 1.20
C GLY A 113 0.21 25.74 -0.26
N GLU A 114 0.61 24.62 -0.83
CA GLU A 114 1.11 24.49 -2.20
C GLU A 114 0.71 23.13 -2.78
N THR A 115 0.29 23.08 -4.05
CA THR A 115 0.10 21.81 -4.75
C THR A 115 1.43 21.10 -5.02
N ILE A 116 1.37 19.80 -5.33
CA ILE A 116 2.55 19.05 -5.78
C ILE A 116 3.21 19.73 -6.99
N ASP A 117 2.44 20.44 -7.83
CA ASP A 117 2.95 21.15 -9.00
C ASP A 117 3.58 22.52 -8.70
N GLY A 118 3.52 23.00 -7.47
CA GLY A 118 4.08 24.31 -7.10
C GLY A 118 3.08 25.45 -7.11
N VAL A 119 1.77 25.16 -7.21
CA VAL A 119 0.74 26.21 -7.18
C VAL A 119 0.41 26.54 -5.73
N THR A 120 0.78 27.73 -5.28
CA THR A 120 0.52 28.21 -3.92
C THR A 120 -0.95 28.55 -3.70
N ASP A 121 -1.50 28.14 -2.57
CA ASP A 121 -2.84 28.49 -2.09
C ASP A 121 -2.84 28.49 -0.56
N VAL A 122 -2.81 29.69 0.03
CA VAL A 122 -2.77 29.89 1.49
C VAL A 122 -4.16 30.08 2.11
N THR A 123 -5.22 29.93 1.32
CA THR A 123 -6.61 30.16 1.77
C THR A 123 -7.32 28.89 2.24
N VAL A 124 -6.68 27.74 2.05
CA VAL A 124 -7.23 26.42 2.40
C VAL A 124 -7.10 26.13 3.89
N GLN A 125 -8.12 25.48 4.45
CA GLN A 125 -8.10 25.06 5.85
C GLN A 125 -7.10 23.92 6.06
N LYS A 126 -6.13 24.14 6.96
CA LYS A 126 -5.17 23.11 7.38
C LYS A 126 -5.89 21.86 7.89
N PRO A 127 -5.40 20.64 7.56
CA PRO A 127 -5.96 19.43 8.12
C PRO A 127 -5.64 19.32 9.60
N THR A 128 -6.45 18.54 10.31
CA THR A 128 -6.18 18.23 11.72
C THR A 128 -5.17 17.10 11.84
N LEU A 129 -4.48 17.02 12.98
CA LEU A 129 -3.60 15.89 13.25
C LEU A 129 -4.38 14.56 13.27
N ASP A 130 -5.61 14.56 13.79
CA ASP A 130 -6.50 13.40 13.78
C ASP A 130 -6.86 12.95 12.36
N GLU A 131 -7.12 13.88 11.45
CA GLU A 131 -7.40 13.58 10.03
C GLU A 131 -6.21 12.86 9.38
N LEU A 132 -4.99 13.35 9.58
CA LEU A 132 -3.79 12.73 9.01
C LEU A 132 -3.43 11.39 9.66
N THR A 133 -3.59 11.28 10.98
CA THR A 133 -3.32 10.02 11.70
C THR A 133 -4.32 8.93 11.36
N ASN A 134 -5.60 9.27 11.16
CA ASN A 134 -6.62 8.34 10.67
C ASN A 134 -6.32 7.86 9.24
N LEU A 135 -5.83 8.74 8.37
CA LEU A 135 -5.39 8.35 7.03
C LEU A 135 -4.17 7.40 7.11
N ALA A 136 -3.19 7.70 7.96
CA ALA A 136 -2.02 6.84 8.16
C ALA A 136 -2.43 5.43 8.66
N ALA A 137 -3.39 5.35 9.59
CA ALA A 137 -3.96 4.09 10.06
C ALA A 137 -4.67 3.33 8.93
N SER A 138 -5.42 4.04 8.08
CA SER A 138 -6.11 3.45 6.92
C SER A 138 -5.11 2.87 5.91
N ILE A 139 -4.01 3.57 5.63
CA ILE A 139 -2.92 3.06 4.78
C ILE A 139 -2.30 1.80 5.39
N ALA A 140 -2.06 1.78 6.71
CA ALA A 140 -1.51 0.60 7.39
C ALA A 140 -2.44 -0.63 7.33
N LEU A 141 -3.76 -0.42 7.46
CA LEU A 141 -4.75 -1.48 7.23
C LEU A 141 -4.70 -2.00 5.79
N GLN A 142 -4.56 -1.10 4.82
CA GLN A 142 -4.45 -1.48 3.40
C GLN A 142 -3.19 -2.30 3.13
N VAL A 143 -2.05 -1.94 3.74
CA VAL A 143 -0.81 -2.73 3.65
C VAL A 143 -0.99 -4.12 4.26
N THR A 144 -1.73 -4.24 5.36
CA THR A 144 -2.06 -5.54 5.95
C THR A 144 -2.90 -6.38 4.98
N ALA A 145 -3.91 -5.77 4.34
CA ALA A 145 -4.74 -6.42 3.35
C ALA A 145 -3.94 -6.88 2.10
N VAL A 146 -2.88 -6.18 1.71
CA VAL A 146 -1.94 -6.63 0.65
C VAL A 146 -1.29 -7.95 1.05
N SER A 147 -0.81 -8.07 2.29
CA SER A 147 -0.18 -9.32 2.76
C SER A 147 -1.18 -10.48 2.79
N GLU A 148 -2.40 -10.24 3.27
CA GLU A 148 -3.45 -11.27 3.35
C GLU A 148 -3.88 -11.75 1.96
N THR A 149 -4.09 -10.80 1.04
CA THR A 149 -4.45 -11.09 -0.35
C THR A 149 -3.33 -11.83 -1.07
N SER A 150 -2.06 -11.46 -0.82
CA SER A 150 -0.89 -12.13 -1.38
C SER A 150 -0.80 -13.61 -0.98
N ASP A 151 -1.20 -13.94 0.25
CA ASP A 151 -1.20 -15.33 0.73
C ASP A 151 -2.24 -16.22 0.02
N ALA A 152 -3.31 -15.64 -0.51
CA ALA A 152 -4.33 -16.36 -1.27
C ALA A 152 -3.90 -16.70 -2.72
N VAL A 153 -2.89 -16.00 -3.27
CA VAL A 153 -2.44 -16.15 -4.66
C VAL A 153 -2.03 -17.57 -5.01
N SER A 154 -1.28 -18.25 -4.12
CA SER A 154 -0.79 -19.61 -4.41
C SER A 154 -1.92 -20.63 -4.52
N LYS A 155 -2.97 -20.46 -3.71
CA LYS A 155 -4.16 -21.33 -3.74
C LYS A 155 -4.94 -21.12 -5.03
N ALA A 156 -5.25 -19.86 -5.35
CA ALA A 156 -5.94 -19.51 -6.59
C ALA A 156 -5.14 -20.00 -7.83
N ALA A 157 -3.82 -19.86 -7.82
CA ALA A 157 -2.96 -20.35 -8.90
C ALA A 157 -2.97 -21.88 -9.06
N ALA A 158 -3.06 -22.63 -7.96
CA ALA A 158 -3.21 -24.08 -8.02
C ALA A 158 -4.58 -24.47 -8.59
N ASP A 159 -5.65 -23.81 -8.15
CA ASP A 159 -7.00 -24.10 -8.62
C ASP A 159 -7.16 -23.76 -10.11
N VAL A 160 -6.58 -22.65 -10.59
CA VAL A 160 -6.54 -22.32 -12.02
C VAL A 160 -5.93 -23.44 -12.87
N LYS A 161 -4.86 -24.09 -12.39
CA LYS A 161 -4.20 -25.20 -13.11
C LYS A 161 -5.05 -26.46 -13.17
N ALA A 162 -5.97 -26.63 -12.22
CA ALA A 162 -6.86 -27.80 -12.15
C ALA A 162 -8.16 -27.62 -12.96
N LEU A 163 -8.40 -26.42 -13.52
CA LEU A 163 -9.59 -26.14 -14.31
C LEU A 163 -9.55 -26.79 -15.70
N SER A 164 -10.74 -27.04 -16.24
CA SER A 164 -10.87 -27.48 -17.63
C SER A 164 -10.39 -26.39 -18.61
N PRO A 165 -9.96 -26.77 -19.83
CA PRO A 165 -9.50 -25.80 -20.84
C PRO A 165 -10.50 -24.70 -21.18
N LEU A 166 -11.81 -24.96 -21.00
CA LEU A 166 -12.89 -23.98 -21.24
C LEU A 166 -12.96 -22.89 -20.15
N LYS A 167 -12.63 -23.21 -18.89
CA LYS A 167 -12.70 -22.28 -17.75
C LYS A 167 -11.37 -21.63 -17.41
N ALA A 168 -10.26 -22.31 -17.70
CA ALA A 168 -8.91 -21.88 -17.35
C ALA A 168 -8.55 -20.47 -17.85
N PRO A 169 -8.89 -20.02 -19.09
CA PRO A 169 -8.52 -18.69 -19.57
C PRO A 169 -9.14 -17.54 -18.76
N LYS A 170 -10.43 -17.65 -18.39
CA LYS A 170 -11.11 -16.61 -17.60
C LYS A 170 -10.52 -16.53 -16.19
N ALA A 171 -10.30 -17.68 -15.56
CA ALA A 171 -9.72 -17.75 -14.23
C ALA A 171 -8.26 -17.26 -14.21
N LEU A 172 -7.48 -17.55 -15.27
CA LEU A 172 -6.13 -17.02 -15.42
C LEU A 172 -6.12 -15.49 -15.56
N LYS A 173 -7.06 -14.91 -16.31
CA LYS A 173 -7.20 -13.46 -16.42
C LYS A 173 -7.49 -12.82 -15.05
N SER A 174 -8.38 -13.44 -14.26
CA SER A 174 -8.73 -12.97 -12.92
C SER A 174 -7.56 -13.09 -11.93
N LEU A 175 -6.80 -14.19 -12.00
CA LEU A 175 -5.56 -14.36 -11.24
C LEU A 175 -4.50 -13.31 -11.61
N ASN A 176 -4.32 -13.02 -12.90
CA ASN A 176 -3.35 -12.03 -13.37
C ASN A 176 -3.76 -10.61 -12.94
N PHE A 177 -5.03 -10.24 -13.07
CA PHE A 177 -5.56 -9.00 -12.50
C PHE A 177 -5.16 -8.84 -11.03
N SER A 178 -5.35 -9.87 -10.22
CA SER A 178 -5.04 -9.83 -8.79
C SER A 178 -3.53 -9.65 -8.53
N LYS A 179 -2.67 -10.29 -9.33
CA LYS A 179 -1.21 -10.12 -9.25
C LYS A 179 -0.78 -8.71 -9.66
N ASP A 180 -1.40 -8.17 -10.71
CA ASP A 180 -1.10 -6.82 -11.19
C ASP A 180 -1.48 -5.80 -10.11
N VAL A 181 -2.69 -5.91 -9.52
CA VAL A 181 -3.10 -5.10 -8.36
C VAL A 181 -2.06 -5.16 -7.24
N LEU A 182 -1.67 -6.37 -6.80
CA LEU A 182 -0.71 -6.52 -5.69
C LEU A 182 0.65 -5.89 -6.00
N SER A 183 1.14 -6.07 -7.24
CA SER A 183 2.44 -5.55 -7.67
C SER A 183 2.50 -4.03 -7.74
N LEU A 184 1.37 -3.38 -8.02
CA LEU A 184 1.26 -1.93 -8.13
C LEU A 184 0.86 -1.27 -6.81
N THR A 185 0.05 -1.94 -6.01
CA THR A 185 -0.53 -1.37 -4.79
C THR A 185 0.51 -1.16 -3.69
N LEU A 186 1.36 -2.15 -3.40
CA LEU A 186 2.33 -2.03 -2.31
C LEU A 186 3.28 -0.82 -2.44
N PRO A 187 3.98 -0.62 -3.57
CA PRO A 187 4.84 0.55 -3.73
C PRO A 187 4.07 1.87 -3.70
N GLU A 188 2.82 1.90 -4.17
CA GLU A 188 1.98 3.11 -4.06
C GLU A 188 1.65 3.42 -2.59
N LEU A 189 1.22 2.43 -1.82
CA LEU A 189 0.92 2.60 -0.39
C LEU A 189 2.15 3.02 0.42
N GLN A 190 3.35 2.54 0.04
CA GLN A 190 4.60 2.95 0.67
C GLN A 190 4.87 4.44 0.43
N LEU A 191 4.68 4.92 -0.81
CA LEU A 191 4.78 6.34 -1.11
C LEU A 191 3.71 7.16 -0.36
N SER A 192 2.46 6.70 -0.37
CA SER A 192 1.37 7.31 0.40
C SER A 192 1.73 7.45 1.88
N ALA A 193 2.28 6.40 2.50
CA ALA A 193 2.68 6.40 3.89
C ALA A 193 3.80 7.42 4.18
N LYS A 194 4.81 7.50 3.30
CA LYS A 194 5.87 8.53 3.42
C LYS A 194 5.29 9.93 3.38
N VAL A 195 4.42 10.21 2.41
CA VAL A 195 3.81 11.53 2.25
C VAL A 195 3.00 11.89 3.49
N VAL A 196 2.10 11.01 3.94
CA VAL A 196 1.27 11.29 5.13
C VAL A 196 2.12 11.47 6.40
N ASN A 197 3.18 10.68 6.57
CA ASN A 197 4.11 10.87 7.69
C ASN A 197 4.81 12.25 7.65
N HIS A 198 5.24 12.67 6.46
CA HIS A 198 5.81 14.00 6.27
C HIS A 198 4.80 15.12 6.58
N LEU A 199 3.53 14.96 6.18
CA LEU A 199 2.47 15.93 6.51
C LEU A 199 2.22 16.01 8.02
N ILE A 200 2.21 14.87 8.72
CA ILE A 200 2.08 14.80 10.18
C ILE A 200 3.23 15.54 10.86
N ASN A 201 4.47 15.30 10.44
CA ASN A 201 5.64 15.94 11.03
C ASN A 201 5.67 17.45 10.75
N THR A 202 5.23 17.84 9.55
CA THR A 202 5.08 19.26 9.19
C THR A 202 4.07 19.96 10.09
N LEU A 203 2.90 19.37 10.33
CA LEU A 203 1.90 19.96 11.25
C LEU A 203 2.45 20.07 12.68
N LYS A 204 3.08 19.01 13.21
CA LYS A 204 3.66 19.03 14.56
C LYS A 204 4.71 20.12 14.72
N SER A 205 5.57 20.31 13.72
CA SER A 205 6.59 21.38 13.74
C SER A 205 6.02 22.79 13.64
N ALA A 206 4.81 22.94 13.08
CA ALA A 206 4.14 24.24 12.98
C ALA A 206 3.47 24.65 14.29
N ASP A 207 3.05 23.69 15.12
CA ASP A 207 2.43 23.92 16.43
C ASP A 207 3.47 24.15 17.55
N ASN A 208 4.77 23.90 17.29
CA ASN A 208 5.88 24.17 18.21
C ASN A 208 6.50 25.58 18.07
N ASN A 209 5.77 26.54 17.48
CA ASN A 209 6.14 27.96 17.42
C ASN A 209 5.09 28.87 18.06
#